data_AF-A0A918QK25-F1
#
_entry.id   AF-A0A918QK25-F1
#
_cell.length_a   1.000
_cell.length_b   1.000
_cell.length_c   1.000
_cell.angle_alpha   90.00
_cell.angle_beta   90.00
_cell.angle_gamma   90.00
#
_symmetry.space_group_name_H-M   'P 1'
#
loop_
_entity.id
_entity.type
_entity.pdbx_description
1 polymer ?
#
loop_
_entity_poly.entity_id
_entity_poly.type
_entity_poly.pdbx_seq_one_letter_code
_entity_poly.pdbx_strand_id
1 'polypeptide(L)'
;MSPSVLIVAARDDWPTDRIVRILADRGRTVFRMDTADFPQALSIGARIDQSRPWTGGLATCRREIELSEVDAVYCRAPGAFVFPEAMSGSERRFAGAQARAGLGGVINALDGCRWVSHPAAMARAEYKPVQLSAAREAGLRIAPTLVTNRADDVRAFAEEMPGPIVCKPLSSPVLIESDELKVVYTRKLTARDLGDLAGIGTTARLFQAWLDKAYEIRLTVVGDAMFAAEVHAGSKAAHEDWRTDYGALSYVGAKTPPHIAEGVQRLMQRRPGSGPSWKRTRAGSGTGSRTRQDSRSRKPSPTNSREQHDSAERRGCAAVTHGGAHGPAAAGRCGAVARMDGRVLGGSPGCVRTELVRTGDGRPGHHGVAHAARSWGRAVAGLP
;
A
#
# COMPACT_ATOMS: atom_id res chain seq x y z
N MET A 1 8.33 33.24 11.78
CA MET A 1 8.04 32.71 10.44
C MET A 1 6.82 31.81 10.54
N SER A 2 5.90 31.87 9.57
CA SER A 2 4.75 30.96 9.55
C SER A 2 5.24 29.54 9.26
N PRO A 3 4.80 28.52 10.01
CA PRO A 3 5.31 27.18 9.80
C PRO A 3 4.94 26.65 8.40
N SER A 4 5.92 26.03 7.75
CA SER A 4 5.82 25.61 6.35
C SER A 4 5.49 24.12 6.26
N VAL A 5 4.49 23.81 5.43
CA VAL A 5 4.05 22.43 5.19
C VAL A 5 4.48 22.00 3.79
N LEU A 6 5.32 20.97 3.74
CA LEU A 6 5.65 20.26 2.51
C LEU A 6 4.56 19.23 2.22
N ILE A 7 3.95 19.31 1.05
CA ILE A 7 2.94 18.35 0.57
C ILE A 7 3.52 17.56 -0.59
N VAL A 8 3.56 16.24 -0.47
CA VAL A 8 4.03 15.31 -1.51
C VAL A 8 2.83 14.53 -2.05
N ALA A 9 2.25 15.03 -3.15
CA ALA A 9 1.02 14.49 -3.74
C ALA A 9 0.87 14.88 -5.21
N ALA A 10 0.23 14.00 -6.00
CA ALA A 10 0.00 14.22 -7.43
C ALA A 10 -0.75 15.52 -7.68
N ARG A 11 -0.45 16.24 -8.78
CA ARG A 11 -1.07 17.56 -9.07
C ARG A 11 -2.60 17.53 -9.12
N ASP A 12 -3.19 16.44 -9.57
CA ASP A 12 -4.64 16.26 -9.74
C ASP A 12 -5.32 15.56 -8.55
N ASP A 13 -4.62 15.38 -7.42
CA ASP A 13 -5.22 14.85 -6.20
C ASP A 13 -6.15 15.87 -5.53
N TRP A 14 -7.43 15.84 -5.94
CA TRP A 14 -8.48 16.75 -5.45
C TRP A 14 -8.66 16.76 -3.91
N PRO A 15 -8.46 15.66 -3.16
CA PRO A 15 -8.59 15.73 -1.70
C PRO A 15 -7.44 16.51 -1.06
N THR A 16 -6.24 16.48 -1.64
CA THR A 16 -5.12 17.32 -1.20
C THR A 16 -5.41 18.80 -1.47
N ASP A 17 -6.13 19.16 -2.53
CA ASP A 17 -6.53 20.56 -2.76
C ASP A 17 -7.31 21.13 -1.57
N ARG A 18 -8.18 20.32 -0.96
CA ARG A 18 -8.93 20.72 0.23
C ARG A 18 -8.01 20.95 1.43
N ILE A 19 -6.98 20.11 1.59
CA ILE A 19 -5.97 20.27 2.65
C ILE A 19 -5.17 21.56 2.43
N VAL A 20 -4.71 21.81 1.19
CA VAL A 20 -3.98 23.03 0.82
C VAL A 20 -4.79 24.27 1.17
N ARG A 21 -6.08 24.31 0.79
CA ARG A 21 -6.98 25.44 1.11
C ARG A 21 -7.11 25.64 2.61
N ILE A 22 -7.42 24.59 3.36
CA ILE A 22 -7.57 24.66 4.83
C ILE A 22 -6.28 25.15 5.52
N LEU A 23 -5.11 24.74 5.02
CA LEU A 23 -3.82 25.21 5.55
C LEU A 23 -3.57 26.69 5.21
N ALA A 24 -3.86 27.09 3.97
CA ALA A 24 -3.73 28.48 3.52
C ALA A 24 -4.68 29.41 4.29
N ASP A 25 -5.94 29.02 4.48
CA ASP A 25 -6.95 29.77 5.26
C ASP A 25 -6.53 29.95 6.72
N ARG A 26 -5.65 29.08 7.23
CA ARG A 26 -5.03 29.15 8.56
C ARG A 26 -3.68 29.89 8.57
N GLY A 27 -3.33 30.58 7.49
CA GLY A 27 -2.10 31.36 7.37
C GLY A 27 -0.81 30.51 7.33
N ARG A 28 -0.91 29.24 6.94
CA ARG A 28 0.26 28.36 6.78
C ARG A 28 0.84 28.48 5.38
N THR A 29 2.18 28.50 5.30
CA THR A 29 2.88 28.43 4.02
C THR A 29 2.84 26.98 3.53
N VAL A 30 2.45 26.77 2.27
CA VAL A 30 2.35 25.43 1.69
C VAL A 30 3.22 25.35 0.44
N PHE A 31 4.11 24.36 0.43
CA PHE A 31 4.83 23.94 -0.76
C PHE A 31 4.34 22.56 -1.17
N ARG A 32 3.59 22.48 -2.27
CA ARG A 32 3.15 21.20 -2.85
C ARG A 32 4.08 20.82 -3.98
N MET A 33 4.55 19.58 -3.95
CA MET A 33 5.29 18.95 -5.03
C MET A 33 4.68 17.61 -5.43
N ASP A 34 4.86 17.29 -6.70
CA ASP A 34 4.63 15.98 -7.28
C ASP A 34 5.99 15.38 -7.68
N THR A 35 6.23 14.10 -7.40
CA THR A 35 7.48 13.46 -7.87
C THR A 35 7.50 13.29 -9.39
N ALA A 36 6.35 13.33 -10.05
CA ALA A 36 6.27 13.38 -11.52
C ALA A 36 6.88 14.65 -12.12
N ASP A 37 6.97 15.74 -11.35
CA ASP A 37 7.58 16.99 -11.81
C ASP A 37 9.11 16.96 -11.78
N PHE A 38 9.72 15.98 -11.10
CA PHE A 38 11.18 15.86 -11.03
C PHE A 38 11.71 14.96 -12.16
N PRO A 39 12.75 15.40 -12.92
CA PRO A 39 13.56 16.62 -12.74
C PRO A 39 13.16 17.85 -13.60
N GLN A 40 12.09 17.79 -14.39
CA GLN A 40 11.84 18.79 -15.45
C GLN A 40 11.24 20.11 -14.93
N ALA A 41 10.42 20.05 -13.89
CA ALA A 41 9.69 21.19 -13.32
C ALA A 41 9.90 21.36 -11.81
N LEU A 42 10.62 20.43 -11.19
CA LEU A 42 11.07 20.46 -9.80
C LEU A 42 12.58 20.27 -9.77
N SER A 43 13.30 21.15 -9.09
CA SER A 43 14.72 21.02 -8.78
C SER A 43 14.94 20.86 -7.29
N ILE A 44 16.05 20.21 -6.94
CA ILE A 44 16.53 20.05 -5.57
C ILE A 44 17.99 20.45 -5.51
N GLY A 45 18.34 21.27 -4.53
CA GLY A 45 19.72 21.51 -4.13
C GLY A 45 19.83 21.23 -2.63
N ALA A 46 20.44 20.10 -2.26
CA ALA A 46 20.54 19.68 -0.87
C ALA A 46 22.00 19.45 -0.49
N ARG A 47 22.40 19.95 0.69
CA ARG A 47 23.76 19.80 1.23
C ARG A 47 23.69 19.37 2.69
N ILE A 48 24.59 18.49 3.08
CA ILE A 48 24.80 18.04 4.45
C ILE A 48 26.31 17.91 4.70
N ASP A 49 26.76 18.25 5.89
CA ASP A 49 28.14 18.06 6.33
C ASP A 49 28.17 17.69 7.82
N GLN A 50 29.36 17.52 8.42
CA GLN A 50 29.46 17.15 9.85
C GLN A 50 28.90 18.23 10.79
N SER A 51 28.85 19.49 10.33
CA SER A 51 28.47 20.65 11.15
C SER A 51 27.00 21.04 10.98
N ARG A 52 26.38 20.68 9.86
CA ARG A 52 25.01 21.11 9.52
C ARG A 52 24.15 19.93 9.04
N PRO A 53 22.89 19.85 9.48
CA PRO A 53 21.91 18.94 8.90
C PRO A 53 21.62 19.33 7.44
N TRP A 54 20.67 18.64 6.81
CA TRP A 54 20.25 18.98 5.45
C TRP A 54 19.83 20.46 5.34
N THR A 55 20.46 21.15 4.39
CA THR A 55 20.20 22.55 4.02
C THR A 55 20.06 22.67 2.51
N GLY A 56 19.57 23.82 2.05
CA GLY A 56 19.20 24.07 0.66
C GLY A 56 17.70 23.85 0.46
N GLY A 57 17.25 23.75 -0.78
CA GLY A 57 15.82 23.87 -1.06
C GLY A 57 15.29 23.03 -2.20
N LEU A 58 13.97 23.00 -2.24
CA LEU A 58 13.17 22.53 -3.38
C LEU A 58 12.65 23.76 -4.11
N ALA A 59 12.75 23.75 -5.44
CA ALA A 59 12.29 24.85 -6.26
C ALA A 59 11.45 24.36 -7.44
N THR A 60 10.37 25.09 -7.70
CA THR A 60 9.58 25.01 -8.92
C THR A 60 9.61 26.38 -9.59
N CYS A 61 9.06 26.51 -10.80
CA CYS A 61 8.94 27.82 -11.46
C CYS A 61 8.07 28.85 -10.71
N ARG A 62 7.35 28.45 -9.64
CA ARG A 62 6.42 29.32 -8.92
C ARG A 62 6.73 29.51 -7.44
N ARG A 63 7.48 28.60 -6.84
CA ARG A 63 7.67 28.53 -5.38
C ARG A 63 9.01 27.89 -5.08
N GLU A 64 9.57 28.29 -3.96
CA GLU A 64 10.74 27.68 -3.36
C GLU A 64 10.45 27.43 -1.87
N ILE A 65 11.11 26.43 -1.32
CA ILE A 65 11.11 26.14 0.12
C ILE A 65 12.49 25.68 0.54
N GLU A 66 12.97 26.25 1.64
CA GLU A 66 14.20 25.79 2.29
C GLU A 66 13.89 24.56 3.14
N LEU A 67 14.71 23.51 3.02
CA LEU A 67 14.53 22.23 3.71
C LEU A 67 14.53 22.40 5.23
N SER A 68 15.34 23.34 5.75
CA SER A 68 15.41 23.65 7.18
C SER A 68 14.18 24.40 7.71
N GLU A 69 13.33 24.94 6.84
CA GLU A 69 12.08 25.63 7.20
C GLU A 69 10.86 24.70 7.20
N VAL A 70 11.01 23.42 6.87
CA VAL A 70 9.90 22.46 6.80
C VAL A 70 9.51 21.97 8.19
N ASP A 71 8.36 22.42 8.70
CA ASP A 71 7.84 21.99 10.00
C ASP A 71 7.02 20.70 9.94
N ALA A 72 6.40 20.44 8.78
CA ALA A 72 5.57 19.25 8.60
C ALA A 72 5.57 18.75 7.15
N VAL A 73 5.45 17.44 7.00
CA VAL A 73 5.35 16.77 5.70
C VAL A 73 4.08 15.94 5.62
N TYR A 74 3.23 16.22 4.63
CA TYR A 74 2.06 15.43 4.29
C TYR A 74 2.34 14.62 3.02
N CYS A 75 2.42 13.30 3.15
CA CYS A 75 2.67 12.38 2.04
C CYS A 75 1.43 11.55 1.75
N ARG A 76 1.05 11.45 0.48
CA ARG A 76 -0.20 10.77 0.09
C ARG A 76 -0.05 9.86 -1.12
N ALA A 77 -0.06 10.43 -2.31
CA ALA A 77 -0.06 9.69 -3.57
C ALA A 77 0.58 10.55 -4.66
N PRO A 78 1.91 10.76 -4.62
CA PRO A 78 2.61 11.44 -5.69
C PRO A 78 2.65 10.55 -6.96
N GLY A 79 2.75 11.18 -8.13
CA GLY A 79 2.87 10.49 -9.40
C GLY A 79 4.24 9.82 -9.56
N ALA A 80 4.34 8.83 -10.44
CA ALA A 80 5.63 8.24 -10.78
C ALA A 80 6.55 9.28 -11.43
N PHE A 81 7.87 9.14 -11.24
CA PHE A 81 8.84 9.98 -11.95
C PHE A 81 8.63 9.90 -13.46
N VAL A 82 8.56 11.05 -14.12
CA VAL A 82 8.40 11.15 -15.57
C VAL A 82 9.74 11.54 -16.16
N PHE A 83 10.14 10.87 -17.24
CA PHE A 83 11.40 11.12 -17.93
C PHE A 83 11.15 11.32 -19.42
N PRO A 84 12.05 12.02 -20.15
CA PRO A 84 11.90 12.21 -21.59
C PRO A 84 11.67 10.90 -22.34
N GLU A 85 10.73 10.90 -23.30
CA GLU A 85 10.39 9.71 -24.10
C GLU A 85 11.58 9.16 -24.88
N ALA A 86 12.50 10.05 -25.29
CA ALA A 86 13.72 9.71 -26.01
C ALA A 86 14.69 8.80 -25.22
N MET A 87 14.58 8.71 -23.89
CA MET A 87 15.41 7.80 -23.10
C MET A 87 15.07 6.34 -23.43
N SER A 88 16.05 5.46 -23.42
CA SER A 88 15.81 4.02 -23.48
C SER A 88 15.13 3.50 -22.21
N GLY A 89 14.55 2.30 -22.28
CA GLY A 89 13.95 1.65 -21.11
C GLY A 89 14.94 1.42 -19.96
N SER A 90 16.21 1.11 -20.27
CA SER A 90 17.25 0.92 -19.25
C SER A 90 17.66 2.23 -18.60
N GLU A 91 17.82 3.31 -19.38
CA GLU A 91 18.12 4.63 -18.83
C GLU A 91 16.98 5.15 -17.96
N ARG A 92 15.71 4.96 -18.37
CA ARG A 92 14.55 5.32 -17.54
C ARG A 92 14.54 4.57 -16.20
N ARG A 93 14.84 3.26 -16.20
CA ARG A 93 14.93 2.47 -14.96
C ARG A 93 16.05 2.98 -14.05
N PHE A 94 17.22 3.25 -14.61
CA PHE A 94 18.35 3.81 -13.86
C PHE A 94 18.02 5.18 -13.28
N ALA A 95 17.52 6.10 -14.11
CA ALA A 95 17.13 7.45 -13.69
C ALA A 95 16.01 7.42 -12.63
N GLY A 96 15.03 6.54 -12.76
CA GLY A 96 13.98 6.34 -11.75
C GLY A 96 14.54 5.87 -10.41
N ALA A 97 15.52 4.96 -10.42
CA ALA A 97 16.21 4.53 -9.21
C ALA A 97 17.01 5.68 -8.56
N GLN A 98 17.72 6.48 -9.36
CA GLN A 98 18.47 7.66 -8.89
C GLN A 98 17.54 8.73 -8.31
N ALA A 99 16.42 9.04 -8.99
CA ALA A 99 15.45 10.03 -8.54
C ALA A 99 14.79 9.60 -7.21
N ARG A 100 14.41 8.32 -7.11
CA ARG A 100 13.87 7.75 -5.86
C ARG A 100 14.87 7.83 -4.72
N ALA A 101 16.14 7.46 -4.96
CA ALA A 101 17.17 7.46 -3.93
C ALA A 101 17.63 8.88 -3.54
N GLY A 102 17.75 9.79 -4.51
CA GLY A 102 18.19 11.17 -4.32
C GLY A 102 17.10 12.05 -3.72
N LEU A 103 16.09 12.41 -4.52
CA LEU A 103 14.99 13.27 -4.08
C LEU A 103 14.23 12.63 -2.92
N GLY A 104 13.85 11.37 -3.08
CA GLY A 104 13.15 10.63 -2.03
C GLY A 104 14.00 10.47 -0.77
N GLY A 105 15.31 10.22 -0.91
CA GLY A 105 16.23 10.10 0.23
C GLY A 105 16.36 11.39 1.02
N VAL A 106 16.56 12.53 0.36
CA VAL A 106 16.65 13.83 1.04
C VAL A 106 15.34 14.15 1.77
N ILE A 107 14.19 13.98 1.12
CA ILE A 107 12.89 14.25 1.75
C ILE A 107 12.66 13.33 2.96
N ASN A 108 12.99 12.03 2.87
CA ASN A 108 12.86 11.11 4.00
C ASN A 108 13.89 11.34 5.11
N ALA A 109 14.97 12.08 4.84
CA ALA A 109 15.99 12.44 5.82
C ALA A 109 15.70 13.78 6.52
N LEU A 110 14.54 14.39 6.26
CA LEU A 110 14.08 15.57 7.01
C LEU A 110 13.70 15.17 8.43
N ASP A 111 14.60 15.46 9.34
CA ASP A 111 14.42 15.30 10.78
C ASP A 111 13.79 16.54 11.41
N GLY A 112 13.23 16.39 12.62
CA GLY A 112 12.64 17.51 13.37
C GLY A 112 11.27 17.99 12.88
N CYS A 113 10.76 17.46 11.76
CA CYS A 113 9.46 17.80 11.22
C CYS A 113 8.37 16.76 11.56
N ARG A 114 7.10 17.18 11.53
CA ARG A 114 5.95 16.30 11.76
C ARG A 114 5.50 15.60 10.47
N TRP A 115 5.52 14.27 10.47
CA TRP A 115 5.09 13.46 9.33
C TRP A 115 3.64 12.99 9.40
N VAL A 116 2.91 13.09 8.29
CA VAL A 116 1.53 12.61 8.12
C VAL A 116 1.37 11.91 6.76
N SER A 117 1.63 10.61 6.62
CA SER A 117 2.49 9.79 7.47
C SER A 117 3.88 9.67 6.86
N HIS A 118 4.86 9.18 7.62
CA HIS A 118 6.21 8.95 7.10
C HIS A 118 6.20 7.83 6.03
N PRO A 119 6.84 7.98 4.85
CA PRO A 119 6.80 6.99 3.77
C PRO A 119 7.23 5.59 4.19
N ALA A 120 8.27 5.47 5.03
CA ALA A 120 8.69 4.18 5.58
C ALA A 120 7.60 3.46 6.41
N ALA A 121 6.80 4.22 7.18
CA ALA A 121 5.69 3.66 7.94
C ALA A 121 4.54 3.23 7.01
N MET A 122 4.26 4.03 5.97
CA MET A 122 3.27 3.70 4.93
C MET A 122 3.67 2.42 4.20
N ALA A 123 4.92 2.30 3.73
CA ALA A 123 5.42 1.13 3.02
C ALA A 123 5.35 -0.14 3.89
N ARG A 124 5.72 -0.06 5.17
CA ARG A 124 5.53 -1.19 6.10
C ARG A 124 4.06 -1.56 6.26
N ALA A 125 3.19 -0.55 6.31
CA ALA A 125 1.75 -0.74 6.43
C ALA A 125 1.09 -1.30 5.16
N GLU A 126 1.76 -1.40 4.02
CA GLU A 126 1.20 -2.04 2.81
C GLU A 126 1.12 -3.56 2.91
N TYR A 127 1.97 -4.18 3.74
CA TYR A 127 2.01 -5.64 3.88
C TYR A 127 0.86 -6.15 4.76
N LYS A 128 -0.16 -6.75 4.14
CA LYS A 128 -1.31 -7.36 4.87
C LYS A 128 -0.90 -8.35 5.96
N PRO A 129 0.09 -9.26 5.78
CA PRO A 129 0.53 -10.13 6.87
C PRO A 129 1.03 -9.34 8.10
N VAL A 130 1.74 -8.23 7.88
CA VAL A 130 2.19 -7.33 8.95
C VAL A 130 1.00 -6.65 9.62
N GLN A 131 0.00 -6.20 8.86
CA GLN A 131 -1.24 -5.63 9.40
C GLN A 131 -1.99 -6.64 10.28
N LEU A 132 -2.14 -7.89 9.83
CA LEU A 132 -2.86 -8.95 10.56
C LEU A 132 -2.16 -9.31 11.86
N SER A 133 -0.83 -9.49 11.84
CA SER A 133 -0.05 -9.70 13.08
C SER A 133 -0.21 -8.52 14.03
N ALA A 134 -0.13 -7.29 13.50
CA ALA A 134 -0.23 -6.10 14.31
C ALA A 134 -1.62 -5.94 14.95
N ALA A 135 -2.68 -6.22 14.21
CA ALA A 135 -4.06 -6.17 14.69
C ALA A 135 -4.32 -7.24 15.76
N ARG A 136 -3.86 -8.49 15.53
CA ARG A 136 -3.99 -9.59 16.51
C ARG A 136 -3.35 -9.22 17.85
N GLU A 137 -2.13 -8.73 17.80
CA GLU A 137 -1.37 -8.34 18.99
C GLU A 137 -1.92 -7.09 19.67
N ALA A 138 -2.64 -6.23 18.92
CA ALA A 138 -3.38 -5.12 19.47
C ALA A 138 -4.71 -5.55 20.14
N GLY A 139 -5.05 -6.84 20.13
CA GLY A 139 -6.28 -7.38 20.70
C GLY A 139 -7.51 -7.23 19.80
N LEU A 140 -7.32 -6.90 18.51
CA LEU A 140 -8.40 -6.87 17.53
C LEU A 140 -8.64 -8.29 17.00
N ARG A 141 -9.92 -8.64 16.81
CA ARG A 141 -10.29 -9.90 16.17
C ARG A 141 -9.94 -9.84 14.68
N ILE A 142 -9.34 -10.90 14.18
CA ILE A 142 -9.00 -11.09 12.76
C ILE A 142 -9.62 -12.40 12.27
N ALA A 143 -9.97 -12.46 10.98
CA ALA A 143 -10.40 -13.70 10.36
C ALA A 143 -9.22 -14.70 10.30
N PRO A 144 -9.46 -16.01 10.50
CA PRO A 144 -8.50 -17.04 10.14
C PRO A 144 -7.99 -16.80 8.71
N THR A 145 -6.67 -16.77 8.55
CA THR A 145 -6.01 -16.33 7.32
C THR A 145 -4.91 -17.31 6.95
N LEU A 146 -4.88 -17.74 5.70
CA LEU A 146 -3.80 -18.50 5.08
C LEU A 146 -3.12 -17.64 4.01
N VAL A 147 -1.79 -17.62 4.01
CA VAL A 147 -0.98 -17.10 2.89
C VAL A 147 -0.12 -18.24 2.38
N THR A 148 -0.34 -18.69 1.15
CA THR A 148 0.36 -19.85 0.57
C THR A 148 0.48 -19.75 -0.95
N ASN A 149 1.40 -20.52 -1.51
CA ASN A 149 1.45 -20.88 -2.93
C ASN A 149 1.30 -22.41 -3.13
N ARG A 150 0.85 -23.15 -2.12
CA ARG A 150 0.71 -24.62 -2.14
C ARG A 150 -0.76 -25.00 -2.16
N ALA A 151 -1.17 -25.78 -3.17
CA ALA A 151 -2.56 -26.19 -3.32
C ALA A 151 -3.08 -27.03 -2.15
N ASP A 152 -2.24 -27.92 -1.60
CA ASP A 152 -2.63 -28.79 -0.48
C ASP A 152 -2.94 -28.00 0.79
N ASP A 153 -2.18 -26.94 1.07
CA ASP A 153 -2.45 -26.04 2.20
C ASP A 153 -3.82 -25.34 2.04
N VAL A 154 -4.21 -25.01 0.80
CA VAL A 154 -5.52 -24.40 0.51
C VAL A 154 -6.65 -25.39 0.78
N ARG A 155 -6.48 -26.66 0.36
CA ARG A 155 -7.47 -27.72 0.61
C ARG A 155 -7.63 -27.99 2.10
N ALA A 156 -6.52 -28.19 2.80
CA ALA A 156 -6.52 -28.40 4.24
C ALA A 156 -7.16 -27.24 5.00
N PHE A 157 -6.86 -25.99 4.61
CA PHE A 157 -7.49 -24.82 5.21
C PHE A 157 -8.98 -24.72 4.90
N ALA A 158 -9.42 -25.07 3.69
CA ALA A 158 -10.84 -25.10 3.36
C ALA A 158 -11.61 -26.16 4.18
N GLU A 159 -10.99 -27.31 4.45
CA GLU A 159 -11.56 -28.38 5.28
C GLU A 159 -11.60 -28.02 6.78
N GLU A 160 -10.61 -27.26 7.28
CA GLU A 160 -10.56 -26.79 8.67
C GLU A 160 -11.66 -25.76 8.97
N MET A 161 -12.05 -24.95 7.98
CA MET A 161 -12.99 -23.85 8.19
C MET A 161 -14.45 -24.35 8.26
N PRO A 162 -15.26 -23.85 9.21
CA PRO A 162 -16.67 -24.25 9.35
C PRO A 162 -17.58 -23.71 8.23
N GLY A 163 -17.04 -22.90 7.31
CA GLY A 163 -17.78 -22.24 6.26
C GLY A 163 -16.90 -21.88 5.07
N PRO A 164 -17.43 -21.13 4.09
CA PRO A 164 -16.69 -20.80 2.87
C PRO A 164 -15.38 -20.07 3.17
N ILE A 165 -14.42 -20.18 2.25
CA ILE A 165 -13.22 -19.35 2.24
C ILE A 165 -13.27 -18.37 1.06
N VAL A 166 -12.61 -17.23 1.23
CA VAL A 166 -12.42 -16.24 0.17
C VAL A 166 -10.96 -16.13 -0.22
N CYS A 167 -10.71 -15.87 -1.49
CA CYS A 167 -9.41 -15.43 -2.00
C CYS A 167 -9.43 -13.91 -2.13
N LYS A 168 -8.40 -13.24 -1.61
CA LYS A 168 -8.22 -11.79 -1.70
C LYS A 168 -6.84 -11.47 -2.30
N PRO A 169 -6.71 -10.40 -3.09
CA PRO A 169 -5.40 -9.93 -3.56
C PRO A 169 -4.51 -9.56 -2.36
N LEU A 170 -3.20 -9.78 -2.44
CA LEU A 170 -2.26 -9.40 -1.37
C LEU A 170 -1.90 -7.90 -1.42
N SER A 171 -1.81 -7.34 -2.62
CA SER A 171 -1.45 -5.94 -2.89
C SER A 171 -2.58 -5.23 -3.65
N SER A 172 -2.27 -4.13 -4.34
CA SER A 172 -3.22 -3.39 -5.17
C SER A 172 -4.01 -4.34 -6.07
N PRO A 173 -5.36 -4.29 -6.06
CA PRO A 173 -6.19 -5.18 -6.87
C PRO A 173 -6.27 -4.74 -8.34
N VAL A 174 -5.60 -3.65 -8.71
CA VAL A 174 -5.75 -3.01 -10.02
C VAL A 174 -4.68 -3.54 -10.97
N LEU A 175 -5.11 -3.97 -12.15
CA LEU A 175 -4.28 -4.29 -13.30
C LEU A 175 -4.76 -3.52 -14.53
N ILE A 176 -3.83 -3.13 -15.38
CA ILE A 176 -4.12 -2.54 -16.68
C ILE A 176 -3.69 -3.57 -17.72
N GLU A 177 -4.61 -3.98 -18.57
CA GLU A 177 -4.38 -4.96 -19.63
C GLU A 177 -5.05 -4.44 -20.91
N SER A 178 -4.28 -4.27 -21.99
CA SER A 178 -4.77 -3.72 -23.27
C SER A 178 -5.53 -2.40 -23.12
N ASP A 179 -4.98 -1.46 -22.33
CA ASP A 179 -5.59 -0.17 -21.97
C ASP A 179 -6.92 -0.26 -21.19
N GLU A 180 -7.33 -1.46 -20.76
CA GLU A 180 -8.48 -1.66 -19.90
C GLU A 180 -8.09 -1.82 -18.43
N LEU A 181 -8.80 -1.10 -17.57
CA LEU A 181 -8.69 -1.22 -16.12
C LEU A 181 -9.45 -2.44 -15.64
N LYS A 182 -8.74 -3.40 -15.05
CA LYS A 182 -9.33 -4.59 -14.42
C LYS A 182 -9.06 -4.57 -12.92
N VAL A 183 -10.04 -5.01 -12.14
CA VAL A 183 -9.95 -5.04 -10.67
C VAL A 183 -10.20 -6.45 -10.17
N VAL A 184 -9.28 -6.97 -9.37
CA VAL A 184 -9.42 -8.26 -8.69
C VAL A 184 -10.13 -8.03 -7.36
N TYR A 185 -11.38 -8.48 -7.28
CA TYR A 185 -12.18 -8.41 -6.06
C TYR A 185 -11.96 -9.60 -5.15
N THR A 186 -12.44 -9.48 -3.91
CA THR A 186 -12.61 -10.62 -3.01
C THR A 186 -13.59 -11.61 -3.64
N ARG A 187 -13.21 -12.88 -3.74
CA ARG A 187 -14.07 -13.93 -4.30
C ARG A 187 -14.22 -15.09 -3.34
N LYS A 188 -15.46 -15.51 -3.06
CA LYS A 188 -15.76 -16.77 -2.38
C LYS A 188 -15.41 -17.95 -3.28
N LEU A 189 -14.69 -18.92 -2.74
CA LEU A 189 -14.35 -20.13 -3.47
C LEU A 189 -15.50 -21.12 -3.43
N THR A 190 -15.87 -21.63 -4.59
CA THR A 190 -16.83 -22.71 -4.76
C THR A 190 -16.13 -24.07 -4.67
N ALA A 191 -16.90 -25.15 -4.54
CA ALA A 191 -16.35 -26.50 -4.61
C ALA A 191 -15.61 -26.78 -5.93
N ARG A 192 -16.08 -26.20 -7.04
CA ARG A 192 -15.40 -26.28 -8.34
C ARG A 192 -14.02 -25.61 -8.30
N ASP A 193 -13.92 -24.46 -7.65
CA ASP A 193 -12.66 -23.73 -7.52
C ASP A 193 -11.64 -24.47 -6.63
N LEU A 194 -12.11 -25.17 -5.60
CA LEU A 194 -11.27 -26.01 -4.76
C LEU A 194 -10.85 -27.32 -5.46
N GLY A 195 -11.66 -27.78 -6.43
CA GLY A 195 -11.34 -28.90 -7.30
C GLY A 195 -10.24 -28.59 -8.31
N ASP A 196 -10.13 -27.33 -8.76
CA ASP A 196 -9.11 -26.87 -9.70
C ASP A 196 -8.29 -25.70 -9.13
N LEU A 197 -7.17 -26.05 -8.53
CA LEU A 197 -6.20 -25.11 -7.95
C LEU A 197 -4.99 -24.88 -8.88
N ALA A 198 -5.14 -25.11 -10.19
CA ALA A 198 -4.10 -24.80 -11.16
C ALA A 198 -3.69 -23.31 -11.06
N GLY A 199 -2.39 -23.05 -11.10
CA GLY A 199 -1.84 -21.68 -11.01
C GLY A 199 -1.72 -21.08 -9.60
N ILE A 200 -2.13 -21.79 -8.53
CA ILE A 200 -1.84 -21.35 -7.16
C ILE A 200 -0.32 -21.26 -6.90
N GLY A 201 0.46 -22.17 -7.51
CA GLY A 201 1.92 -22.19 -7.41
C GLY A 201 2.65 -21.00 -8.03
N THR A 202 1.98 -20.18 -8.86
CA THR A 202 2.63 -19.08 -9.59
C THR A 202 3.13 -17.98 -8.66
N THR A 203 2.42 -17.70 -7.56
CA THR A 203 2.81 -16.67 -6.59
C THR A 203 2.06 -16.86 -5.27
N ALA A 204 2.40 -16.07 -4.26
CA ALA A 204 1.68 -16.08 -2.99
C ALA A 204 0.23 -15.60 -3.16
N ARG A 205 -0.71 -16.28 -2.51
CA ARG A 205 -2.14 -15.94 -2.46
C ARG A 205 -2.58 -15.81 -1.01
N LEU A 206 -3.59 -14.97 -0.76
CA LEU A 206 -4.19 -14.83 0.58
C LEU A 206 -5.61 -15.38 0.55
N PHE A 207 -5.86 -16.34 1.44
CA PHE A 207 -7.18 -16.91 1.71
C PHE A 207 -7.62 -16.54 3.13
N GLN A 208 -8.91 -16.30 3.31
CA GLN A 208 -9.50 -16.03 4.62
C GLN A 208 -10.80 -16.79 4.79
N ALA A 209 -11.15 -17.12 6.04
CA ALA A 209 -12.49 -17.56 6.36
C ALA A 209 -13.50 -16.48 5.96
N TRP A 210 -14.59 -16.87 5.30
CA TRP A 210 -15.71 -15.98 5.07
C TRP A 210 -16.44 -15.72 6.38
N LEU A 211 -16.56 -14.44 6.75
CA LEU A 211 -17.38 -14.00 7.87
C LEU A 211 -18.64 -13.35 7.29
N ASP A 212 -19.80 -13.93 7.59
CA ASP A 212 -21.05 -13.27 7.27
C ASP A 212 -21.24 -12.05 8.18
N LYS A 213 -21.58 -10.91 7.58
CA LYS A 213 -21.48 -9.60 8.21
C LYS A 213 -22.79 -8.85 8.04
N ALA A 214 -23.23 -8.15 9.09
CA ALA A 214 -24.40 -7.28 8.97
C ALA A 214 -24.10 -6.01 8.15
N TYR A 215 -22.87 -5.50 8.28
CA TYR A 215 -22.36 -4.31 7.58
C TYR A 215 -20.84 -4.29 7.67
N GLU A 216 -20.20 -3.39 6.91
CA GLU A 216 -18.78 -3.10 7.04
C GLU A 216 -18.54 -1.79 7.80
N ILE A 217 -17.34 -1.61 8.35
CA ILE A 217 -16.93 -0.37 9.00
C ILE A 217 -15.79 0.27 8.21
N ARG A 218 -15.97 1.55 7.87
CA ARG A 218 -14.89 2.44 7.44
C ARG A 218 -14.48 3.32 8.62
N LEU A 219 -13.35 2.98 9.24
CA LEU A 219 -12.76 3.76 10.32
C LEU A 219 -11.56 4.55 9.81
N THR A 220 -11.61 5.88 9.95
CA THR A 220 -10.49 6.79 9.66
C THR A 220 -9.92 7.32 10.97
N VAL A 221 -8.60 7.25 11.13
CA VAL A 221 -7.89 7.73 12.33
C VAL A 221 -6.98 8.89 11.95
N VAL A 222 -7.10 10.02 12.66
CA VAL A 222 -6.25 11.21 12.49
C VAL A 222 -5.73 11.64 13.85
N GLY A 223 -4.45 11.40 14.13
CA GLY A 223 -3.94 11.50 15.50
C GLY A 223 -4.70 10.52 16.38
N ASP A 224 -5.35 11.04 17.43
CA ASP A 224 -6.17 10.24 18.35
C ASP A 224 -7.67 10.27 17.99
N ALA A 225 -8.07 11.07 17.00
CA ALA A 225 -9.46 11.19 16.58
C ALA A 225 -9.88 10.05 15.66
N MET A 226 -11.08 9.52 15.90
CA MET A 226 -11.66 8.39 15.18
C MET A 226 -12.97 8.78 14.50
N PHE A 227 -13.07 8.51 13.20
CA PHE A 227 -14.25 8.77 12.39
C PHE A 227 -14.73 7.46 11.77
N ALA A 228 -15.81 6.89 12.32
CA ALA A 228 -16.39 5.63 11.87
C ALA A 228 -17.66 5.86 11.04
N ALA A 229 -17.78 5.13 9.95
CA ALA A 229 -19.01 5.01 9.18
C ALA A 229 -19.30 3.53 8.92
N GLU A 230 -20.55 3.14 9.12
CA GLU A 230 -21.09 1.88 8.64
C GLU A 230 -21.31 1.98 7.13
N VAL A 231 -21.02 0.87 6.44
CA VAL A 231 -21.28 0.68 5.03
C VAL A 231 -22.24 -0.50 4.90
N HIS A 232 -23.46 -0.20 4.48
CA HIS A 232 -24.54 -1.17 4.31
C HIS A 232 -24.66 -1.51 2.83
N ALA A 233 -24.59 -2.80 2.51
CA ALA A 233 -24.70 -3.30 1.15
C ALA A 233 -26.17 -3.58 0.79
N GLY A 234 -26.65 -2.95 -0.28
CA GLY A 234 -28.00 -3.15 -0.84
C GLY A 234 -28.07 -4.24 -1.92
N SER A 235 -26.94 -4.83 -2.31
CA SER A 235 -26.88 -5.91 -3.31
C SER A 235 -26.01 -7.07 -2.83
N LYS A 236 -26.24 -8.27 -3.36
CA LYS A 236 -25.44 -9.46 -3.04
C LYS A 236 -23.97 -9.27 -3.41
N ALA A 237 -23.69 -8.64 -4.55
CA ALA A 237 -22.32 -8.37 -5.00
C ALA A 237 -21.60 -7.44 -4.00
N ALA A 238 -22.24 -6.33 -3.60
CA ALA A 238 -21.71 -5.43 -2.59
C ALA A 238 -21.54 -6.10 -1.21
N HIS A 239 -22.39 -7.08 -0.87
CA HIS A 239 -22.23 -7.86 0.36
C HIS A 239 -20.95 -8.71 0.32
N GLU A 240 -20.61 -9.29 -0.82
CA GLU A 240 -19.37 -10.06 -0.99
C GLU A 240 -18.13 -9.17 -0.97
N ASP A 241 -18.14 -8.11 -1.77
CA ASP A 241 -17.13 -7.06 -1.78
C ASP A 241 -17.79 -5.73 -2.15
N TRP A 242 -17.87 -4.80 -1.20
CA TRP A 242 -18.52 -3.49 -1.37
C TRP A 242 -18.02 -2.70 -2.58
N ARG A 243 -16.81 -2.97 -3.05
CA ARG A 243 -16.19 -2.27 -4.20
C ARG A 243 -16.82 -2.65 -5.53
N THR A 244 -17.60 -3.73 -5.57
CA THR A 244 -18.18 -4.26 -6.81
C THR A 244 -19.42 -3.49 -7.25
N ASP A 245 -20.10 -2.79 -6.33
CA ASP A 245 -21.35 -2.10 -6.61
C ASP A 245 -21.52 -0.90 -5.65
N TYR A 246 -20.85 0.20 -5.96
CA TYR A 246 -20.91 1.43 -5.17
C TYR A 246 -22.32 2.06 -5.17
N GLY A 247 -23.11 1.84 -6.22
CA GLY A 247 -24.47 2.40 -6.34
C GLY A 247 -25.44 1.77 -5.34
N ALA A 248 -25.17 0.54 -4.90
CA ALA A 248 -25.97 -0.15 -3.90
C ALA A 248 -25.51 0.10 -2.45
N LEU A 249 -24.58 1.03 -2.18
CA LEU A 249 -24.09 1.29 -0.83
C LEU A 249 -24.85 2.43 -0.16
N SER A 250 -25.14 2.25 1.14
CA SER A 250 -25.57 3.35 2.02
C SER A 250 -24.64 3.48 3.21
N TYR A 251 -24.53 4.71 3.74
CA TYR A 251 -23.57 5.05 4.79
C TYR A 251 -24.27 5.63 6.01
N VAL A 252 -23.90 5.16 7.19
CA VAL A 252 -24.43 5.65 8.47
C VAL A 252 -23.27 6.01 9.39
N GLY A 253 -23.31 7.20 10.01
CA GLY A 253 -22.29 7.60 10.98
C GLY A 253 -22.34 6.71 12.23
N ALA A 254 -21.19 6.23 12.69
CA ALA A 254 -21.11 5.32 13.82
C ALA A 254 -20.12 5.81 14.89
N LYS A 255 -20.32 5.32 16.12
CA LYS A 255 -19.34 5.49 17.21
C LYS A 255 -18.45 4.25 17.27
N THR A 256 -17.16 4.45 17.50
CA THR A 256 -16.23 3.35 17.74
C THR A 256 -16.43 2.82 19.17
N PRO A 257 -16.76 1.53 19.37
CA PRO A 257 -16.87 0.96 20.70
C PRO A 257 -15.55 1.08 21.48
N PRO A 258 -15.55 1.29 22.81
CA PRO A 258 -14.33 1.54 23.58
C PRO A 258 -13.23 0.48 23.40
N HIS A 259 -13.58 -0.80 23.52
CA HIS A 259 -12.63 -1.90 23.34
C HIS A 259 -11.99 -1.95 21.94
N ILE A 260 -12.72 -1.49 20.91
CA ILE A 260 -12.20 -1.35 19.55
C ILE A 260 -11.29 -0.13 19.46
N ALA A 261 -11.71 1.00 20.01
CA ALA A 261 -10.93 2.23 20.00
C ALA A 261 -9.56 2.01 20.66
N GLU A 262 -9.53 1.36 21.81
CA GLU A 262 -8.28 1.00 22.50
C GLU A 262 -7.39 0.08 21.63
N GLY A 263 -7.96 -0.93 20.99
CA GLY A 263 -7.21 -1.81 20.08
C GLY A 263 -6.64 -1.06 18.88
N VAL A 264 -7.43 -0.17 18.28
CA VAL A 264 -6.99 0.67 17.16
C VAL A 264 -5.91 1.67 17.60
N GLN A 265 -6.02 2.27 18.80
CA GLN A 265 -4.98 3.14 19.35
C GLN A 265 -3.67 2.39 19.53
N ARG A 266 -3.69 1.18 20.12
CA ARG A 266 -2.50 0.32 20.23
C ARG A 266 -1.90 -0.01 18.86
N LEU A 267 -2.75 -0.27 17.87
CA LEU A 267 -2.32 -0.53 16.50
C LEU A 267 -1.64 0.68 15.85
N MET A 268 -2.18 1.89 16.05
CA MET A 268 -1.67 3.13 15.46
C MET A 268 -0.42 3.67 16.16
N GLN A 269 -0.27 3.45 17.47
CA GLN A 269 0.92 3.86 18.25
C GLN A 269 2.15 2.99 17.98
N ARG A 270 2.00 1.94 17.18
CA ARG A 270 3.03 0.93 16.99
C ARG A 270 4.17 1.46 16.13
N ARG A 271 5.31 1.75 16.76
CA ARG A 271 6.51 2.24 16.07
C ARG A 271 7.08 1.17 15.12
N PRO A 272 7.52 1.55 13.91
CA PRO A 272 8.35 0.68 13.07
C PRO A 272 9.56 0.21 13.90
N GLY A 273 9.75 -1.11 14.04
CA GLY A 273 10.85 -1.70 14.82
C GLY A 273 10.47 -2.35 16.16
N SER A 274 9.23 -2.21 16.64
CA SER A 274 8.72 -2.88 17.87
C SER A 274 8.25 -4.33 17.66
N GLY A 275 8.86 -5.05 16.73
CA GLY A 275 8.62 -6.50 16.58
C GLY A 275 9.14 -7.26 17.81
N PRO A 276 8.60 -8.44 18.12
CA PRO A 276 9.13 -9.25 19.21
C PRO A 276 10.62 -9.48 18.98
N SER A 277 11.44 -9.08 19.96
CA SER A 277 12.81 -9.58 20.09
C SER A 277 12.71 -11.09 20.00
N TRP A 278 13.23 -11.68 18.91
CA TRP A 278 13.45 -13.12 18.83
C TRP A 278 14.53 -13.44 19.86
N LYS A 279 14.14 -13.53 21.13
CA LYS A 279 14.95 -14.14 22.17
C LYS A 279 15.04 -15.60 21.78
N ARG A 280 16.11 -15.90 21.05
CA ARG A 280 16.61 -17.23 20.75
C ARG A 280 16.59 -18.02 22.06
N THR A 281 15.57 -18.83 22.26
CA THR A 281 15.47 -19.77 23.38
C THR A 281 16.72 -20.63 23.30
N ARG A 282 17.67 -20.41 24.21
CA ARG A 282 18.78 -21.34 24.41
C ARG A 282 18.12 -22.65 24.83
N ALA A 283 18.21 -23.66 23.96
CA ALA A 283 17.94 -25.03 24.35
C ALA A 283 18.74 -25.33 25.62
N GLY A 284 18.01 -25.79 26.64
CA GLY A 284 18.57 -26.14 27.94
C GLY A 284 19.69 -27.16 27.77
N SER A 285 20.75 -26.94 28.54
CA SER A 285 21.77 -27.94 28.84
C SER A 285 21.11 -29.14 29.51
N GLY A 286 20.77 -30.15 28.71
CA GLY A 286 20.41 -31.48 29.16
C GLY A 286 21.64 -32.37 29.11
N THR A 287 22.16 -32.71 30.28
CA THR A 287 23.15 -33.74 30.52
C THR A 287 22.62 -35.11 30.08
N GLY A 288 23.36 -35.82 29.23
CA GLY A 288 22.98 -37.14 28.76
C GLY A 288 24.13 -37.83 28.04
N SER A 289 24.80 -38.72 28.76
CA SER A 289 26.00 -39.49 28.40
C SER A 289 25.77 -40.60 27.36
N ARG A 290 26.89 -41.03 26.74
CA ARG A 290 27.15 -42.30 25.99
C ARG A 290 26.81 -42.23 24.49
N THR A 291 27.63 -42.70 23.54
CA THR A 291 28.89 -43.48 23.55
C THR A 291 29.57 -43.31 22.19
N ARG A 292 30.90 -43.38 22.18
CA ARG A 292 31.78 -43.38 21.00
C ARG A 292 31.44 -44.49 19.99
N GLN A 293 31.58 -44.19 18.71
CA GLN A 293 32.24 -45.10 17.79
C GLN A 293 33.09 -44.32 16.78
N ASP A 294 34.28 -44.86 16.59
CA ASP A 294 35.48 -44.28 15.99
C ASP A 294 35.55 -44.74 14.52
N SER A 295 35.79 -43.83 13.58
CA SER A 295 36.28 -44.23 12.24
C SER A 295 37.10 -43.10 11.63
N ARG A 296 38.41 -43.26 11.75
CA ARG A 296 39.46 -42.48 11.10
C ARG A 296 39.52 -42.81 9.60
N SER A 297 39.63 -41.80 8.74
CA SER A 297 40.53 -41.86 7.56
C SER A 297 40.72 -40.49 6.88
N ARG A 298 41.91 -39.93 7.15
CA ARG A 298 42.85 -39.23 6.25
C ARG A 298 42.33 -38.17 5.25
N LYS A 299 42.71 -36.92 5.52
CA LYS A 299 43.00 -35.87 4.52
C LYS A 299 44.35 -36.14 3.84
N PRO A 300 44.58 -35.57 2.65
CA PRO A 300 45.86 -34.90 2.37
C PRO A 300 45.68 -33.43 1.97
N SER A 301 46.73 -32.66 2.27
CA SER A 301 46.91 -31.21 2.11
C SER A 301 47.22 -30.82 0.64
N PRO A 302 47.29 -29.50 0.31
CA PRO A 302 47.20 -29.00 -1.06
C PRO A 302 48.57 -28.82 -1.72
N THR A 303 48.61 -28.90 -3.05
CA THR A 303 49.73 -28.42 -3.87
C THR A 303 49.30 -27.34 -4.85
N ASN A 304 50.23 -26.41 -4.98
CA ASN A 304 50.23 -25.14 -5.69
C ASN A 304 50.65 -25.37 -7.14
N SER A 305 50.04 -24.70 -8.12
CA SER A 305 50.76 -24.22 -9.29
C SER A 305 49.98 -23.15 -10.07
N ARG A 306 50.69 -22.05 -10.28
CA ARG A 306 50.43 -20.94 -11.20
C ARG A 306 50.61 -21.42 -12.65
N GLU A 307 49.94 -20.74 -13.58
CA GLU A 307 50.43 -20.19 -14.86
C GLU A 307 49.19 -19.78 -15.70
N GLN A 308 48.93 -18.49 -15.93
CA GLN A 308 49.54 -17.55 -16.90
C GLN A 308 49.08 -17.74 -18.35
N HIS A 309 48.57 -16.63 -18.90
CA HIS A 309 48.47 -16.23 -20.33
C HIS A 309 47.65 -17.17 -21.26
N ASP A 310 46.87 -16.72 -22.23
CA ASP A 310 46.97 -15.53 -23.06
C ASP A 310 45.64 -15.28 -23.81
N SER A 311 45.62 -14.11 -24.41
CA SER A 311 44.67 -13.43 -25.28
C SER A 311 44.19 -14.22 -26.51
N ALA A 312 42.98 -13.91 -27.02
CA ALA A 312 42.73 -13.46 -28.40
C ALA A 312 41.29 -13.73 -28.91
N GLU A 313 40.59 -12.64 -29.21
CA GLU A 313 39.92 -12.33 -30.49
C GLU A 313 38.97 -13.34 -31.22
N ARG A 314 37.76 -12.80 -31.49
CA ARG A 314 37.07 -12.68 -32.81
C ARG A 314 36.01 -13.73 -33.26
N ARG A 315 34.97 -13.14 -33.87
CA ARG A 315 33.88 -13.67 -34.76
C ARG A 315 32.73 -14.37 -34.01
N GLY A 316 31.44 -14.10 -34.24
CA GLY A 316 30.71 -13.41 -35.31
C GLY A 316 29.64 -14.35 -35.89
N CYS A 317 28.34 -14.02 -35.77
CA CYS A 317 27.22 -14.42 -36.64
C CYS A 317 25.89 -13.85 -36.06
N ALA A 318 25.24 -12.90 -36.73
CA ALA A 318 24.12 -13.06 -37.69
C ALA A 318 22.79 -13.39 -36.98
N ALA A 319 21.83 -12.46 -36.78
CA ALA A 319 20.94 -11.79 -37.73
C ALA A 319 19.98 -12.74 -38.48
N VAL A 320 18.68 -12.71 -38.10
CA VAL A 320 17.55 -13.03 -38.97
C VAL A 320 16.46 -11.98 -38.74
N THR A 321 16.26 -11.17 -39.78
CA THR A 321 15.10 -10.29 -40.03
C THR A 321 13.94 -11.12 -40.59
N HIS A 322 12.70 -10.67 -40.44
CA HIS A 322 11.63 -10.75 -41.46
C HIS A 322 10.57 -9.69 -41.13
N GLY A 323 10.25 -8.85 -42.10
CA GLY A 323 9.10 -7.94 -42.11
C GLY A 323 8.41 -8.01 -43.48
N GLY A 324 7.15 -7.56 -43.57
CA GLY A 324 6.50 -7.36 -44.86
C GLY A 324 4.97 -7.33 -44.82
N ALA A 325 4.41 -6.14 -44.99
CA ALA A 325 3.00 -5.74 -44.99
C ALA A 325 2.15 -6.27 -46.17
N HIS A 326 0.81 -6.11 -46.08
CA HIS A 326 -0.05 -5.50 -47.13
C HIS A 326 -1.50 -5.23 -46.59
N GLY A 327 -2.05 -4.03 -46.86
CA GLY A 327 -3.51 -3.71 -46.82
C GLY A 327 -4.10 -3.72 -48.27
N PRO A 328 -5.26 -3.09 -48.61
CA PRO A 328 -6.12 -2.13 -47.86
C PRO A 328 -7.67 -2.24 -48.06
N ALA A 329 -8.40 -1.27 -47.46
CA ALA A 329 -9.61 -0.53 -47.95
C ALA A 329 -11.05 -0.80 -47.38
N ALA A 330 -11.63 0.31 -46.86
CA ALA A 330 -12.96 0.91 -47.16
C ALA A 330 -14.06 1.03 -46.07
N ALA A 331 -14.28 2.29 -45.64
CA ALA A 331 -15.53 3.06 -45.44
C ALA A 331 -16.62 2.67 -44.42
N GLY A 332 -16.96 3.63 -43.53
CA GLY A 332 -18.37 3.86 -43.12
C GLY A 332 -18.67 4.37 -41.70
N ARG A 333 -18.88 5.70 -41.59
CA ARG A 333 -19.82 6.44 -40.69
C ARG A 333 -19.52 6.64 -39.19
N CYS A 334 -19.38 7.93 -38.87
CA CYS A 334 -19.90 8.70 -37.72
C CYS A 334 -20.57 7.95 -36.57
N GLY A 335 -20.00 8.13 -35.37
CA GLY A 335 -20.67 8.04 -34.08
C GLY A 335 -19.79 8.72 -33.04
N ALA A 336 -20.18 9.92 -32.61
CA ALA A 336 -19.48 10.64 -31.54
C ALA A 336 -19.47 9.81 -30.25
N VAL A 337 -18.29 9.36 -29.83
CA VAL A 337 -18.09 8.77 -28.51
C VAL A 337 -17.36 9.79 -27.66
N ALA A 338 -18.11 10.36 -26.71
CA ALA A 338 -17.57 11.19 -25.66
C ALA A 338 -16.46 10.43 -24.92
N ARG A 339 -15.22 10.95 -25.01
CA ARG A 339 -14.12 10.54 -24.14
C ARG A 339 -14.50 10.90 -22.70
N MET A 340 -14.95 9.93 -21.93
CA MET A 340 -14.92 10.03 -20.47
C MET A 340 -13.52 9.65 -20.01
N ASP A 341 -12.81 10.63 -19.45
CA ASP A 341 -11.55 10.46 -18.76
C ASP A 341 -11.72 9.47 -17.60
N GLY A 342 -11.37 8.21 -17.85
CA GLY A 342 -11.26 7.17 -16.84
C GLY A 342 -10.06 7.46 -15.94
N ARG A 343 -10.26 8.17 -14.83
CA ARG A 343 -9.22 8.37 -13.81
C ARG A 343 -9.53 7.64 -12.52
N VAL A 344 -8.49 6.96 -12.06
CA VAL A 344 -8.44 6.05 -10.93
C VAL A 344 -8.60 6.81 -9.62
N LEU A 345 -9.61 6.45 -8.82
CA LEU A 345 -9.64 6.73 -7.39
C LEU A 345 -8.68 5.78 -6.69
N GLY A 346 -7.39 6.13 -6.68
CA GLY A 346 -6.37 5.43 -5.92
C GLY A 346 -6.70 5.49 -4.43
N GLY A 347 -7.00 4.34 -3.83
CA GLY A 347 -7.18 4.25 -2.39
C GLY A 347 -5.89 4.66 -1.68
N SER A 348 -5.99 5.62 -0.76
CA SER A 348 -4.83 6.15 -0.03
C SER A 348 -4.03 5.04 0.68
N PRO A 349 -2.70 5.00 0.52
CA PRO A 349 -1.82 4.18 1.34
C PRO A 349 -1.83 4.75 2.76
N GLY A 350 -2.25 3.95 3.75
CA GLY A 350 -2.42 4.39 5.14
C GLY A 350 -3.76 4.02 5.78
N CYS A 351 -4.71 3.48 5.01
CA CYS A 351 -5.93 2.92 5.58
C CYS A 351 -5.60 1.53 6.19
N VAL A 352 -5.36 1.50 7.50
CA VAL A 352 -5.40 0.26 8.28
C VAL A 352 -6.82 -0.28 8.21
N ARG A 353 -7.04 -1.28 7.36
CA ARG A 353 -8.35 -1.91 7.16
C ARG A 353 -8.44 -3.14 8.04
N THR A 354 -9.07 -2.99 9.19
CA THR A 354 -9.50 -4.14 10.00
C THR A 354 -11.01 -4.27 9.82
N GLU A 355 -11.45 -5.34 9.15
CA GLU A 355 -12.87 -5.71 9.05
C GLU A 355 -13.35 -6.12 10.44
N LEU A 356 -14.10 -5.23 11.10
CA LEU A 356 -14.73 -5.50 12.39
C LEU A 356 -16.15 -5.99 12.13
N VAL A 357 -16.39 -7.28 12.34
CA VAL A 357 -17.70 -7.90 12.19
C VAL A 357 -18.38 -8.02 13.55
N ARG A 358 -19.57 -7.42 13.69
CA ARG A 358 -20.50 -7.69 14.79
C ARG A 358 -21.49 -8.74 14.32
N THR A 359 -21.55 -9.87 15.02
CA THR A 359 -22.60 -10.89 14.87
C THR A 359 -23.78 -10.44 15.74
N GLY A 360 -24.96 -10.31 15.15
CA GLY A 360 -26.14 -9.78 15.83
C GLY A 360 -26.84 -10.81 16.70
N ASP A 361 -27.23 -10.40 17.91
CA ASP A 361 -28.30 -11.04 18.69
C ASP A 361 -29.37 -9.99 19.00
N GLY A 362 -30.64 -10.31 18.70
CA GLY A 362 -31.80 -9.86 19.49
C GLY A 362 -32.63 -8.63 19.08
N ARG A 363 -33.57 -8.85 18.14
CA ARG A 363 -34.96 -8.33 17.98
C ARG A 363 -35.29 -6.81 17.90
N PRO A 364 -36.31 -6.43 17.08
CA PRO A 364 -36.57 -5.04 16.69
C PRO A 364 -37.59 -4.33 17.62
N GLY A 365 -37.34 -3.05 17.89
CA GLY A 365 -38.32 -2.11 18.42
C GLY A 365 -38.60 -1.02 17.39
N HIS A 366 -39.86 -0.90 16.97
CA HIS A 366 -40.36 0.18 16.12
C HIS A 366 -40.20 1.56 16.80
N HIS A 367 -39.83 2.58 16.01
CA HIS A 367 -40.24 4.00 16.02
C HIS A 367 -39.21 4.73 15.14
N GLY A 368 -39.54 5.34 14.00
CA GLY A 368 -40.36 6.54 13.86
C GLY A 368 -39.53 7.53 13.04
N VAL A 369 -39.97 7.80 11.81
CA VAL A 369 -39.34 8.71 10.83
C VAL A 369 -39.51 10.17 11.28
N ALA A 370 -38.44 10.98 11.29
CA ALA A 370 -38.47 12.41 10.88
C ALA A 370 -37.11 13.13 11.01
N HIS A 371 -36.70 13.79 9.92
CA HIS A 371 -35.94 15.04 9.82
C HIS A 371 -34.67 15.29 10.65
N ALA A 372 -33.52 15.39 9.96
CA ALA A 372 -32.44 16.33 10.34
C ALA A 372 -31.47 16.68 9.19
N ALA A 373 -31.99 17.02 8.00
CA ALA A 373 -31.24 17.81 7.02
C ALA A 373 -31.30 19.29 7.43
N ARG A 374 -30.50 19.73 8.43
CA ARG A 374 -30.31 21.17 8.75
C ARG A 374 -29.24 21.58 9.77
N SER A 375 -28.29 20.73 10.19
CA SER A 375 -27.31 21.11 11.26
C SER A 375 -25.83 21.15 10.87
N TRP A 376 -25.45 20.95 9.60
CA TRP A 376 -24.05 20.95 9.16
C TRP A 376 -23.35 22.32 9.09
N GLY A 377 -23.98 23.40 9.60
CA GLY A 377 -23.47 24.78 9.50
C GLY A 377 -23.03 25.46 10.81
N ARG A 378 -23.08 24.81 11.98
CA ARG A 378 -22.81 25.49 13.28
C ARG A 378 -21.97 24.70 14.29
N ALA A 379 -21.08 23.81 13.84
CA ALA A 379 -20.20 23.05 14.74
C ALA A 379 -18.70 23.33 14.55
N VAL A 380 -18.33 24.48 13.97
CA VAL A 380 -16.92 24.94 13.81
C VAL A 380 -16.67 26.27 14.53
N ALA A 381 -17.60 26.69 15.41
CA ALA A 381 -17.39 27.82 16.30
C ALA A 381 -17.34 27.30 17.74
N GLY A 382 -16.14 27.27 18.31
CA GLY A 382 -15.92 26.93 19.71
C GLY A 382 -15.32 25.55 19.90
N LEU A 383 -14.00 25.49 19.94
CA LEU A 383 -13.18 24.88 21.00
C LEU A 383 -11.72 25.38 20.77
N PRO A 384 -10.97 25.64 21.85
CA PRO A 384 -9.90 26.65 21.94
C PRO A 384 -8.68 26.43 21.05
#